data_AF-A0AB35IRV2-F1
#
_entry.id   AF-A0AB35IRV2-F1
#
_cell.length_a   1.000
_cell.length_b   1.000
_cell.length_c   1.000
_cell.angle_alpha   90.00
_cell.angle_beta   90.00
_cell.angle_gamma   90.00
#
_symmetry.space_group_name_H-M   'P 1'
#
loop_
_entity.id
_entity.type
_entity.pdbx_description
1 polymer ?
#
loop_
_entity_poly.entity_id
_entity_poly.type
_entity_poly.pdbx_seq_one_letter_code
_entity_poly.pdbx_strand_id
1 'polypeptide(L)'
;MNSYLSMLINIFNYKQSTSRNDFWSAVLINFVVSFGILLINFGFYMFFISSPNTSQIIKMVYLTINLFIILYLSLATLSMSIRRLHAINKSGWWILTNCIPVIGFFIYLYLMTQPDAKNIDYFDEFTHYYSSKQKNMHNELDKAIEQSNIQILEESSRKENSLGHKLTAKDKIISYTTETDLNSLIFILENETTSSYVEKRLKKSLYIFLGLVGIVAVIGVANLLLNLHLAINYPLFIIASVIISYGIYKIDYFMIKSVFKNQQKSVKDAFPLWMSTLEVLIVTNNIPNTLRKSLPSCPKPIVKDLERFIARLDVNPIDKEAYKDFLSQYNIPEIQEIVLDLYQFNFVDKNNISTEFAALHKRLNRISSDTRKRRQESDTFLIGALNSLPLMVVSLYILMISNLLSSAIMGNM
;
A
#
# COMPACT_ATOMS: atom_id res chain seq x y z
N MET A 1 4.71 8.70 -32.94
CA MET A 1 3.60 8.02 -33.62
C MET A 1 3.57 6.52 -33.32
N ASN A 2 4.69 5.80 -33.40
CA ASN A 2 4.78 4.37 -33.05
C ASN A 2 4.28 4.04 -31.63
N SER A 3 4.56 4.89 -30.63
CA SER A 3 4.13 4.69 -29.24
C SER A 3 2.61 4.80 -29.05
N TYR A 4 1.94 5.66 -29.84
CA TYR A 4 0.47 5.79 -29.83
C TYR A 4 -0.21 4.60 -30.53
N LEU A 5 0.34 4.12 -31.65
CA LEU A 5 -0.14 2.89 -32.29
C LEU A 5 0.04 1.67 -31.39
N SER A 6 1.18 1.57 -30.70
CA SER A 6 1.41 0.52 -29.71
C SER A 6 0.40 0.59 -28.56
N MET A 7 0.01 1.80 -28.12
CA MET A 7 -1.02 1.97 -27.10
C MET A 7 -2.37 1.40 -27.56
N LEU A 8 -2.79 1.64 -28.80
CA LEU A 8 -4.10 1.20 -29.32
C LEU A 8 -4.13 -0.29 -29.69
N ILE A 9 -3.03 -0.84 -30.22
CA ILE A 9 -2.96 -2.24 -30.65
C ILE A 9 -2.76 -3.15 -29.45
N ASN A 10 -1.81 -2.79 -28.58
CA ASN A 10 -1.53 -3.54 -27.37
C ASN A 10 -2.34 -2.92 -26.24
N ILE A 11 -3.66 -3.10 -26.18
CA ILE A 11 -4.42 -2.65 -25.00
C ILE A 11 -4.33 -3.70 -23.90
N PHE A 12 -4.42 -4.99 -24.25
CA PHE A 12 -4.49 -6.09 -23.28
C PHE A 12 -3.15 -6.72 -22.88
N ASN A 13 -2.02 -6.22 -23.38
CA ASN A 13 -0.69 -6.79 -23.09
C ASN A 13 -0.01 -6.12 -21.90
N TYR A 14 -0.31 -6.54 -20.67
CA TYR A 14 0.13 -5.84 -19.46
C TYR A 14 1.51 -6.23 -18.92
N LYS A 15 2.16 -7.22 -19.57
CA LYS A 15 3.49 -7.69 -19.17
C LYS A 15 4.62 -6.77 -19.65
N GLN A 16 4.34 -5.90 -20.61
CA GLN A 16 5.32 -4.98 -21.16
C GLN A 16 5.46 -3.73 -20.27
N SER A 17 6.69 -3.28 -20.07
CA SER A 17 7.00 -1.98 -19.47
C SER A 17 7.00 -0.90 -20.55
N THR A 18 6.65 0.33 -20.17
CA THR A 18 6.63 1.48 -21.07
C THR A 18 7.62 2.53 -20.58
N SER A 19 8.50 3.00 -21.48
CA SER A 19 9.47 4.05 -21.20
C SER A 19 8.78 5.41 -20.95
N ARG A 20 9.46 6.34 -20.27
CA ARG A 20 8.91 7.67 -19.98
C ARG A 20 8.50 8.42 -21.25
N ASN A 21 9.35 8.40 -22.26
CA ASN A 21 9.13 9.16 -23.50
C ASN A 21 7.97 8.56 -24.31
N ASP A 22 7.83 7.23 -24.32
CA ASP A 22 6.71 6.55 -24.98
C ASP A 22 5.39 6.84 -24.29
N PHE A 23 5.38 6.90 -22.95
CA PHE A 23 4.20 7.23 -22.18
C PHE A 23 3.72 8.66 -22.45
N TRP A 24 4.58 9.66 -22.24
CA TRP A 24 4.18 11.06 -22.37
C TRP A 24 3.82 11.45 -23.81
N SER A 25 4.51 10.88 -24.82
CA SER A 25 4.14 11.12 -26.22
C SER A 25 2.78 10.51 -26.58
N ALA A 26 2.46 9.29 -26.09
CA ALA A 26 1.16 8.68 -26.30
C ALA A 26 0.03 9.44 -25.58
N VAL A 27 0.28 9.88 -24.33
CA VAL A 27 -0.69 10.67 -23.55
C VAL A 27 -0.99 12.01 -24.21
N LEU A 28 0.04 12.71 -24.71
CA LEU A 28 -0.15 14.00 -25.38
C LEU A 28 -0.94 13.85 -26.67
N ILE A 29 -0.62 12.85 -27.50
CA ILE A 29 -1.41 12.55 -28.71
C ILE A 29 -2.85 12.20 -28.34
N ASN A 30 -3.05 11.37 -27.31
CA ASN A 30 -4.38 11.01 -26.85
C ASN A 30 -5.17 12.21 -26.31
N PHE A 31 -4.50 13.16 -25.66
CA PHE A 31 -5.10 14.41 -25.20
C PHE A 31 -5.60 15.24 -26.39
N VAL A 32 -4.79 15.41 -27.44
CA VAL A 32 -5.19 16.13 -28.66
C VAL A 32 -6.38 15.43 -29.35
N VAL A 33 -6.34 14.10 -29.49
CA VAL A 33 -7.44 13.32 -30.07
C VAL A 33 -8.71 13.45 -29.24
N SER A 34 -8.61 13.33 -27.91
CA SER A 34 -9.75 13.47 -27.00
C SER A 34 -10.35 14.88 -27.03
N PHE A 35 -9.51 15.90 -27.16
CA PHE A 35 -9.95 17.28 -27.31
C PHE A 35 -10.70 17.50 -28.64
N GLY A 36 -10.20 16.92 -29.74
CA GLY A 36 -10.92 16.95 -31.03
C GLY A 36 -12.28 16.26 -30.95
N ILE A 37 -12.36 15.10 -30.31
CA ILE A 37 -13.63 14.38 -30.06
C ILE A 37 -14.57 15.21 -29.20
N LEU A 38 -14.07 15.95 -28.21
CA LEU A 38 -14.86 16.86 -27.38
C LEU A 38 -15.46 18.00 -28.20
N LEU A 39 -14.69 18.62 -29.11
CA LEU A 39 -15.21 19.68 -30.00
C LEU A 39 -16.29 19.15 -30.94
N ILE A 40 -16.10 17.96 -31.51
CA ILE A 40 -17.10 17.28 -32.33
C ILE A 40 -18.37 17.03 -31.52
N ASN A 41 -18.24 16.49 -30.30
CA ASN A 41 -19.36 16.26 -29.37
C ASN A 41 -20.13 17.55 -29.06
N PHE A 42 -19.42 18.64 -28.80
CA PHE A 42 -20.03 19.94 -28.55
C PHE A 42 -20.84 20.42 -29.75
N GLY A 43 -20.30 20.29 -30.97
CA GLY A 43 -21.02 20.62 -32.20
C GLY A 43 -22.30 19.81 -32.40
N PHE A 44 -22.25 18.49 -32.20
CA PHE A 44 -23.42 17.62 -32.29
C PHE A 44 -24.46 17.91 -31.19
N TYR A 45 -24.02 18.21 -29.98
CA TYR A 45 -24.91 18.61 -28.88
C TYR A 45 -25.67 19.90 -29.21
N MET A 46 -24.97 20.93 -29.72
CA MET A 46 -25.58 22.18 -30.17
C MET A 46 -26.56 21.97 -31.33
N PHE A 47 -26.22 21.08 -32.27
CA PHE A 47 -27.11 20.69 -33.37
C PHE A 47 -28.39 20.02 -32.87
N PHE A 48 -28.30 19.08 -31.92
CA PHE A 48 -29.46 18.37 -31.38
C PHE A 48 -30.39 19.25 -30.54
N ILE A 49 -29.85 20.27 -29.85
CA ILE A 49 -30.67 21.28 -29.15
C ILE A 49 -31.41 22.15 -30.16
N SER A 50 -30.70 22.62 -31.19
CA SER A 50 -31.27 23.53 -32.21
C SER A 50 -32.29 22.83 -33.11
N SER A 51 -32.19 21.50 -33.25
CA SER A 51 -33.06 20.67 -34.07
C SER A 51 -33.86 19.67 -33.21
N PRO A 52 -34.89 20.12 -32.47
CA PRO A 52 -35.64 19.26 -31.57
C PRO A 52 -36.34 18.10 -32.29
N ASN A 53 -36.76 18.31 -33.54
CA ASN A 53 -37.43 17.33 -34.40
C ASN A 53 -36.51 16.21 -34.93
N THR A 54 -35.21 16.24 -34.62
CA THR A 54 -34.30 15.16 -35.02
C THR A 54 -34.76 13.84 -34.40
N SER A 55 -34.85 12.78 -35.21
CA SER A 55 -35.37 11.50 -34.73
C SER A 55 -34.60 10.99 -33.52
N GLN A 56 -35.34 10.48 -32.54
CA GLN A 56 -34.77 9.97 -31.29
C GLN A 56 -33.80 8.82 -31.55
N ILE A 57 -34.04 8.03 -32.61
CA ILE A 57 -33.17 6.96 -33.08
C ILE A 57 -31.78 7.50 -33.47
N ILE A 58 -31.70 8.60 -34.23
CA ILE A 58 -30.43 9.21 -34.66
C ILE A 58 -29.63 9.69 -33.43
N LYS A 59 -30.30 10.31 -32.44
CA LYS A 59 -29.66 10.76 -31.20
C LYS A 59 -29.08 9.59 -30.41
N MET A 60 -29.82 8.48 -30.30
CA MET A 60 -29.39 7.28 -29.58
C MET A 60 -28.23 6.56 -30.27
N VAL A 61 -28.24 6.46 -31.61
CA VAL A 61 -27.13 5.88 -32.38
C VAL A 61 -25.85 6.69 -32.19
N TYR A 62 -25.96 8.03 -32.26
CA TYR A 62 -24.82 8.92 -32.02
C TYR A 62 -24.23 8.71 -30.61
N LEU A 63 -25.06 8.76 -29.57
CA LEU A 63 -24.63 8.57 -28.18
C LEU A 63 -23.94 7.20 -27.97
N THR A 64 -24.46 6.16 -28.62
CA THR A 64 -23.92 4.81 -28.53
C THR A 64 -22.53 4.71 -29.16
N ILE A 65 -22.36 5.20 -30.38
CA ILE A 65 -21.04 5.21 -31.06
C ILE A 65 -20.04 6.02 -30.24
N ASN A 66 -20.46 7.17 -29.72
CA ASN A 66 -19.62 8.05 -28.92
C ASN A 66 -19.14 7.37 -27.63
N LEU A 67 -20.05 6.67 -26.93
CA LEU A 67 -19.72 5.90 -25.73
C LEU A 67 -18.66 4.84 -26.02
N PHE A 68 -18.79 4.07 -27.10
CA PHE A 68 -17.78 3.07 -27.47
C PHE A 68 -16.40 3.67 -27.76
N ILE A 69 -16.34 4.81 -28.46
CA ILE A 69 -15.08 5.50 -28.76
C ILE A 69 -14.40 6.00 -27.48
N ILE A 70 -15.15 6.69 -26.62
CA ILE A 70 -14.62 7.20 -25.34
C ILE A 70 -14.13 6.04 -24.47
N LEU A 71 -14.90 4.97 -24.41
CA LEU A 71 -14.54 3.79 -23.64
C LEU A 71 -13.23 3.19 -24.13
N TYR A 72 -13.12 2.93 -25.43
CA TYR A 72 -11.91 2.36 -26.03
C TYR A 72 -10.65 3.19 -25.72
N LEU A 73 -10.73 4.52 -25.87
CA LEU A 73 -9.63 5.44 -25.54
C LEU A 73 -9.31 5.47 -24.03
N SER A 74 -10.33 5.36 -23.18
CA SER A 74 -10.14 5.28 -21.73
C SER A 74 -9.43 3.99 -21.29
N LEU A 75 -9.75 2.84 -21.90
CA LEU A 75 -9.01 1.60 -21.64
C LEU A 75 -7.56 1.68 -22.13
N ALA A 76 -7.34 2.31 -23.28
CA ALA A 76 -5.99 2.46 -23.84
C ALA A 76 -5.09 3.30 -22.91
N THR A 77 -5.61 4.40 -22.36
CA THR A 77 -4.90 5.24 -21.39
C THR A 77 -4.69 4.56 -20.03
N LEU A 78 -5.69 3.81 -19.55
CA LEU A 78 -5.57 2.99 -18.34
C LEU A 78 -4.45 1.96 -18.49
N SER A 79 -4.43 1.24 -19.62
CA SER A 79 -3.42 0.23 -19.94
C SER A 79 -2.00 0.79 -19.92
N MET A 80 -1.76 1.92 -20.60
CA MET A 80 -0.45 2.58 -20.62
C MET A 80 -0.01 3.07 -19.23
N SER A 81 -0.95 3.60 -18.44
CA SER A 81 -0.67 4.05 -17.07
C SER A 81 -0.19 2.89 -16.19
N ILE A 82 -0.80 1.72 -16.36
CA ILE A 82 -0.43 0.51 -15.62
C ILE A 82 0.94 -0.01 -16.07
N ARG A 83 1.24 -0.03 -17.38
CA ARG A 83 2.58 -0.40 -17.88
C ARG A 83 3.67 0.53 -17.37
N ARG A 84 3.37 1.83 -17.26
CA ARG A 84 4.28 2.82 -16.68
C ARG A 84 4.51 2.56 -15.20
N LEU A 85 3.46 2.24 -14.42
CA LEU A 85 3.59 1.85 -13.01
C LEU A 85 4.48 0.61 -12.86
N HIS A 86 4.34 -0.38 -13.73
CA HIS A 86 5.21 -1.56 -13.73
C HIS A 86 6.67 -1.23 -14.07
N ALA A 87 6.92 -0.28 -14.98
CA ALA A 87 8.27 0.19 -15.33
C ALA A 87 9.01 0.84 -14.13
N ILE A 88 8.27 1.34 -13.14
CA ILE A 88 8.82 1.92 -11.90
C ILE A 88 8.72 0.96 -10.69
N ASN A 89 8.50 -0.34 -10.92
CA ASN A 89 8.33 -1.37 -9.88
C ASN A 89 7.17 -1.11 -8.89
N LYS A 90 6.17 -0.34 -9.30
CA LYS A 90 4.93 -0.10 -8.54
C LYS A 90 3.81 -1.00 -9.06
N SER A 91 2.89 -1.37 -8.17
CA SER A 91 1.71 -2.16 -8.55
C SER A 91 0.71 -1.33 -9.35
N GLY A 92 -0.06 -1.97 -10.23
CA GLY A 92 -1.16 -1.31 -10.98
C GLY A 92 -2.22 -0.66 -10.09
N TRP A 93 -2.35 -1.11 -8.83
CA TRP A 93 -3.22 -0.52 -7.80
C TRP A 93 -2.99 0.97 -7.55
N TRP A 94 -1.79 1.48 -7.84
CA TRP A 94 -1.49 2.90 -7.69
C TRP A 94 -2.32 3.80 -8.62
N ILE A 95 -2.97 3.26 -9.65
CA ILE A 95 -3.91 4.00 -10.49
C ILE A 95 -5.11 4.55 -9.70
N LEU A 96 -5.52 3.85 -8.62
CA LEU A 96 -6.63 4.26 -7.76
C LEU A 96 -6.34 5.53 -6.95
N THR A 97 -5.09 6.01 -6.94
CA THR A 97 -4.78 7.33 -6.38
C THR A 97 -5.61 8.43 -7.05
N ASN A 98 -5.94 8.29 -8.34
CA ASN A 98 -6.82 9.22 -9.05
C ASN A 98 -8.26 9.28 -8.52
N CYS A 99 -8.70 8.32 -7.68
CA CYS A 99 -10.00 8.41 -7.01
C CYS A 99 -10.05 9.47 -5.91
N ILE A 100 -8.89 9.93 -5.42
CA ILE A 100 -8.78 11.04 -4.46
C ILE A 100 -8.67 12.34 -5.27
N PRO A 101 -9.67 13.25 -5.21
CA PRO A 101 -9.63 14.51 -5.96
C PRO A 101 -8.42 15.36 -5.57
N VAL A 102 -7.84 16.07 -6.55
CA VAL A 102 -6.72 17.02 -6.41
C VAL A 102 -5.41 16.37 -5.97
N ILE A 103 -5.32 15.82 -4.74
CA ILE A 103 -4.09 15.23 -4.18
C ILE A 103 -3.66 14.00 -4.98
N GLY A 104 -4.63 13.15 -5.35
CA GLY A 104 -4.39 11.95 -6.14
C GLY A 104 -3.77 12.24 -7.50
N PHE A 105 -4.25 13.30 -8.15
CA PHE A 105 -3.74 13.74 -9.44
C PHE A 105 -2.25 14.14 -9.38
N PHE A 106 -1.85 14.91 -8.37
CA PHE A 106 -0.45 15.31 -8.21
C PHE A 106 0.47 14.11 -7.90
N ILE A 107 0.01 13.17 -7.06
CA ILE A 107 0.76 11.94 -6.77
C ILE A 107 0.92 11.09 -8.03
N TYR A 108 -0.16 10.93 -8.81
CA TYR A 108 -0.14 10.20 -10.06
C TYR A 108 0.83 10.85 -11.06
N LEU A 109 0.78 12.16 -11.24
CA LEU A 109 1.66 12.90 -12.14
C LEU A 109 3.13 12.71 -11.72
N TYR A 110 3.42 12.86 -10.43
CA TYR A 110 4.76 12.59 -9.88
C TYR A 110 5.25 11.18 -10.25
N LEU A 111 4.45 10.14 -10.01
CA LEU A 111 4.80 8.75 -10.34
C LEU A 111 5.09 8.55 -11.83
N MET A 112 4.31 9.16 -12.72
CA MET A 112 4.50 9.02 -14.17
C MET A 112 5.77 9.72 -14.70
N THR A 113 6.31 10.68 -13.94
CA THR A 113 7.58 11.38 -14.28
C THR A 113 8.84 10.69 -13.75
N GLN A 114 8.71 9.74 -12.83
CA GLN A 114 9.86 9.04 -12.23
C GLN A 114 10.71 8.35 -13.29
N PRO A 115 12.05 8.28 -13.11
CA PRO A 115 12.90 7.49 -13.99
C PRO A 115 12.53 6.01 -13.90
N ASP A 116 12.80 5.27 -14.98
CA ASP A 116 12.60 3.82 -15.02
C ASP A 116 13.41 3.20 -13.88
N ALA A 117 12.84 2.20 -13.21
CA ALA A 117 13.58 1.48 -12.19
C ALA A 117 14.77 0.80 -12.88
N LYS A 118 15.96 1.42 -12.81
CA LYS A 118 17.19 0.74 -13.17
C LYS A 118 17.25 -0.52 -12.32
N ASN A 119 17.61 -1.64 -12.95
CA ASN A 119 18.05 -2.81 -12.21
C ASN A 119 19.41 -2.41 -11.61
N ILE A 120 19.37 -1.65 -10.53
CA ILE A 120 20.55 -1.23 -9.79
C ILE A 120 20.98 -2.49 -9.07
N ASP A 121 22.14 -3.03 -9.46
CA ASP A 121 22.87 -3.91 -8.58
C ASP A 121 23.16 -3.10 -7.31
N TYR A 122 22.36 -3.35 -6.27
CA TYR A 122 22.37 -2.61 -5.00
C TYR A 122 23.74 -2.65 -4.29
N PHE A 123 24.69 -3.41 -4.83
CA PHE A 123 26.04 -3.57 -4.33
C PHE A 123 26.96 -2.37 -4.63
N ASP A 124 26.86 -1.72 -5.79
CA ASP A 124 27.84 -0.69 -6.22
C ASP A 124 27.54 0.73 -5.74
N GLU A 125 26.26 1.08 -5.54
CA GLU A 125 25.88 2.41 -5.00
C GLU A 125 25.99 2.45 -3.46
N PHE A 126 25.86 1.29 -2.81
CA PHE A 126 26.00 1.12 -1.37
C PHE A 126 27.47 1.27 -0.93
N THR A 127 28.43 0.73 -1.67
CA THR A 127 29.86 0.85 -1.36
C THR A 127 30.35 2.31 -1.40
N HIS A 128 29.84 3.13 -2.33
CA HIS A 128 30.26 4.52 -2.47
C HIS A 128 29.64 5.48 -1.42
N TYR A 129 28.44 5.18 -0.92
CA TYR A 129 27.79 5.99 0.13
C TYR A 129 28.42 5.75 1.52
N TYR A 130 28.70 4.49 1.88
CA TYR A 130 29.24 4.15 3.20
C TYR A 130 30.72 4.55 3.39
N SER A 131 31.55 4.51 2.33
CA SER A 131 32.95 4.95 2.44
C SER A 131 33.07 6.44 2.81
N SER A 132 32.10 7.25 2.39
CA SER A 132 32.08 8.70 2.67
C SER A 132 31.57 9.06 4.08
N LYS A 133 30.68 8.24 4.66
CA LYS A 133 30.05 8.50 5.98
C LYS A 133 30.83 7.92 7.16
N GLN A 134 31.64 6.90 6.91
CA GLN A 134 32.44 6.21 7.94
C GLN A 134 33.59 7.07 8.51
N LYS A 135 34.01 8.13 7.79
CA LYS A 135 35.07 9.04 8.26
C LYS A 135 34.62 10.02 9.34
N ASN A 136 33.32 10.25 9.51
CA ASN A 136 32.78 11.29 10.41
C ASN A 136 31.98 10.75 11.62
N MET A 137 31.86 9.43 11.80
CA MET A 137 30.99 8.84 12.84
C MET A 137 31.75 8.19 14.01
N HIS A 138 33.08 8.19 13.99
CA HIS A 138 33.91 7.64 15.07
C HIS A 138 34.26 8.62 16.19
N ASN A 139 33.86 9.90 16.11
CA ASN A 139 34.23 10.91 17.12
C ASN A 139 33.05 11.45 17.97
N GLU A 140 31.80 11.03 17.70
CA GLU A 140 30.64 11.46 18.49
C GLU A 140 30.00 10.37 19.34
N LEU A 141 30.34 9.09 19.11
CA LEU A 141 29.76 7.97 19.85
C LEU A 141 30.34 7.83 21.26
N ASP A 142 31.63 8.19 21.45
CA ASP A 142 32.31 8.09 22.75
C ASP A 142 31.89 9.19 23.73
N LYS A 143 31.20 10.26 23.28
CA LYS A 143 30.68 11.32 24.16
C LYS A 143 29.22 11.13 24.57
N ALA A 144 28.46 10.28 23.89
CA ALA A 144 27.05 10.03 24.20
C ALA A 144 26.84 8.89 25.22
N ILE A 145 27.81 7.98 25.33
CA ILE A 145 27.69 6.75 26.14
C ILE A 145 27.87 7.02 27.65
N GLU A 146 28.39 8.18 28.05
CA GLU A 146 28.59 8.53 29.46
C GLU A 146 27.43 9.33 30.09
N GLN A 147 26.38 9.67 29.32
CA GLN A 147 25.22 10.43 29.83
C GLN A 147 23.91 9.63 29.93
N SER A 148 23.86 8.37 29.49
CA SER A 148 22.60 7.58 29.50
C SER A 148 22.50 6.53 30.63
N ASN A 149 23.51 6.39 31.49
CA ASN A 149 23.58 5.27 32.46
C ASN A 149 23.11 5.58 33.89
N ILE A 150 22.41 6.70 34.13
CA ILE A 150 21.73 6.95 35.42
C ILE A 150 20.30 7.46 35.15
N GLN A 151 19.46 6.64 34.51
CA GLN A 151 18.01 6.89 34.48
C GLN A 151 17.15 5.64 34.24
N ILE A 152 17.70 4.43 34.42
CA ILE A 152 17.00 3.17 34.11
C ILE A 152 16.86 2.25 35.34
N LEU A 153 17.42 2.60 36.51
CA LEU A 153 17.36 1.75 37.71
C LEU A 153 16.43 2.24 38.84
N GLU A 154 15.67 3.31 38.65
CA GLU A 154 14.70 3.79 39.67
C GLU A 154 13.21 3.66 39.28
N GLU A 155 12.89 3.24 38.06
CA GLU A 155 11.48 3.14 37.61
C GLU A 155 10.92 1.71 37.60
N SER A 156 11.76 0.70 37.87
CA SER A 156 11.39 -0.72 37.90
C SER A 156 10.92 -1.23 39.27
N SER A 157 11.04 -0.43 40.34
CA SER A 157 10.66 -0.79 41.72
C SER A 157 9.34 -0.18 42.21
N ARG A 158 8.52 0.40 41.31
CA ARG A 158 7.22 1.01 41.67
C ARG A 158 6.03 0.36 40.98
N LYS A 159 5.97 -0.97 41.01
CA LYS A 159 4.73 -1.73 40.74
C LYS A 159 4.58 -2.83 41.79
N GLU A 160 3.98 -2.48 42.92
CA GLU A 160 3.26 -3.45 43.76
C GLU A 160 2.50 -2.67 44.84
N ASN A 161 1.26 -2.28 44.52
CA ASN A 161 0.13 -2.12 45.45
C ASN A 161 -0.94 -1.24 44.80
N SER A 162 -1.93 -1.89 44.19
CA SER A 162 -3.37 -1.54 44.30
C SER A 162 -4.16 -2.43 43.36
N LEU A 163 -4.44 -3.64 43.83
CA LEU A 163 -5.57 -4.43 43.37
C LEU A 163 -6.85 -3.76 43.87
N GLY A 164 -7.84 -3.62 42.99
CA GLY A 164 -9.22 -3.34 43.34
C GLY A 164 -9.71 -1.96 42.92
N HIS A 165 -10.07 -1.82 41.65
CA HIS A 165 -11.13 -0.87 41.29
C HIS A 165 -11.97 -1.42 40.14
N LYS A 166 -13.30 -1.35 40.31
CA LYS A 166 -14.34 -1.74 39.35
C LYS A 166 -13.95 -1.29 37.93
N LEU A 167 -14.00 -2.22 36.98
CA LEU A 167 -13.94 -1.91 35.54
C LEU A 167 -14.96 -0.81 35.21
N THR A 168 -14.45 0.34 34.79
CA THR A 168 -15.30 1.48 34.40
C THR A 168 -15.83 1.19 33.00
N ALA A 169 -17.04 1.63 32.65
CA ALA A 169 -17.65 1.40 31.33
C ALA A 169 -16.73 1.79 30.15
N LYS A 170 -15.81 2.74 30.37
CA LYS A 170 -14.74 3.17 29.47
C LYS A 170 -13.79 2.02 29.06
N ASP A 171 -13.34 1.21 30.01
CA ASP A 171 -12.38 0.12 29.76
C ASP A 171 -13.04 -1.03 28.98
N LYS A 172 -14.33 -1.24 29.23
CA LYS A 172 -15.14 -2.26 28.55
C LYS A 172 -15.38 -1.90 27.08
N ILE A 173 -15.58 -0.62 26.75
CA ILE A 173 -15.73 -0.15 25.36
C ILE A 173 -14.41 -0.30 24.60
N ILE A 174 -13.28 0.00 25.24
CA ILE A 174 -11.96 -0.15 24.63
C ILE A 174 -11.68 -1.62 24.29
N SER A 175 -11.98 -2.58 25.17
CA SER A 175 -11.75 -4.01 24.91
C SER A 175 -12.59 -4.59 23.76
N TYR A 176 -13.81 -4.07 23.53
CA TYR A 176 -14.65 -4.50 22.40
C TYR A 176 -14.24 -3.87 21.07
N THR A 177 -13.54 -2.73 21.11
CA THR A 177 -13.19 -1.94 19.91
C THR A 177 -11.72 -2.16 19.49
N THR A 178 -10.89 -2.73 20.37
CA THR A 178 -9.51 -3.15 20.06
C THR A 178 -9.51 -4.29 19.06
N GLU A 179 -8.87 -4.06 17.92
CA GLU A 179 -8.61 -5.09 16.92
C GLU A 179 -7.62 -6.14 17.49
N THR A 180 -7.86 -7.42 17.21
CA THR A 180 -7.08 -8.56 17.74
C THR A 180 -5.59 -8.44 17.49
N ASP A 181 -5.23 -7.83 16.36
CA ASP A 181 -3.85 -7.70 15.89
C ASP A 181 -3.17 -6.41 16.39
N LEU A 182 -3.88 -5.52 17.09
CA LEU A 182 -3.33 -4.21 17.47
C LEU A 182 -2.15 -4.34 18.45
N ASN A 183 -2.17 -5.39 19.28
CA ASN A 183 -1.09 -5.67 20.22
C ASN A 183 0.22 -6.09 19.53
N SER A 184 0.17 -6.69 18.33
CA SER A 184 1.38 -7.02 17.57
C SER A 184 1.96 -5.82 16.83
N LEU A 185 1.21 -4.72 16.75
CA LEU A 185 1.61 -3.46 16.10
C LEU A 185 2.24 -2.46 17.08
N ILE A 186 2.34 -2.81 18.37
CA ILE A 186 2.83 -1.92 19.44
C ILE A 186 4.23 -1.40 19.16
N PHE A 187 5.12 -2.20 18.55
CA PHE A 187 6.48 -1.76 18.26
C PHE A 187 6.56 -0.62 17.23
N ILE A 188 5.51 -0.42 16.41
CA ILE A 188 5.40 0.72 15.48
C ILE A 188 4.90 1.98 16.21
N LEU A 189 4.15 1.79 17.29
CA LEU A 189 3.64 2.84 18.18
C LEU A 189 4.71 3.16 19.23
N GLU A 190 5.85 3.68 18.79
CA GLU A 190 6.95 4.12 19.65
C GLU A 190 6.40 5.09 20.72
N ASN A 191 6.46 4.71 22.00
CA ASN A 191 6.00 5.45 23.19
C ASN A 191 4.47 5.60 23.43
N GLU A 192 3.58 4.83 22.78
CA GLU A 192 2.13 4.85 23.08
C GLU A 192 1.53 3.48 23.44
N THR A 193 0.66 3.44 24.45
CA THR A 193 -0.12 2.24 24.81
C THR A 193 -1.28 2.03 23.82
N THR A 194 -1.65 0.77 23.57
CA THR A 194 -2.79 0.42 22.69
C THR A 194 -4.09 1.08 23.11
N SER A 195 -4.31 1.25 24.42
CA SER A 195 -5.48 1.94 24.97
C SER A 195 -5.49 3.44 24.65
N SER A 196 -4.34 4.12 24.76
CA SER A 196 -4.21 5.55 24.40
C SER A 196 -4.47 5.79 22.92
N TYR A 197 -3.94 4.93 22.05
CA TYR A 197 -4.14 5.02 20.60
C TYR A 197 -5.62 4.83 20.20
N VAL A 198 -6.30 3.83 20.78
CA VAL A 198 -7.73 3.59 20.55
C VAL A 198 -8.59 4.75 21.06
N GLU A 199 -8.24 5.35 22.21
CA GLU A 199 -8.97 6.50 22.76
C GLU A 199 -8.88 7.72 21.83
N LYS A 200 -7.70 8.02 21.27
CA LYS A 200 -7.53 9.12 20.29
C LYS A 200 -8.40 8.92 19.04
N ARG A 201 -8.42 7.69 18.51
CA ARG A 201 -9.25 7.33 17.34
C ARG A 201 -10.74 7.48 17.60
N LEU A 202 -11.21 6.99 18.74
CA LEU A 202 -12.62 7.10 19.14
C LEU A 202 -13.05 8.56 19.34
N LYS A 203 -12.20 9.40 19.94
CA LYS A 203 -12.50 10.83 20.08
C LYS A 203 -12.64 11.51 18.71
N LYS A 204 -11.72 11.24 17.78
CA LYS A 204 -11.75 11.80 16.43
C LYS A 204 -13.01 11.39 15.66
N SER A 205 -13.40 10.11 15.68
CA SER A 205 -14.63 9.67 15.00
C SER A 205 -15.90 10.22 15.65
N LEU A 206 -15.92 10.37 16.98
CA LEU A 206 -17.05 10.90 17.73
C LEU A 206 -17.24 12.41 17.49
N TYR A 207 -16.16 13.20 17.44
CA TYR A 207 -16.25 14.63 17.09
C TYR A 207 -16.80 14.85 15.68
N ILE A 208 -16.40 14.01 14.72
CA ILE A 208 -16.88 14.12 13.34
C ILE A 208 -18.34 13.70 13.21
N PHE A 209 -18.75 12.65 13.93
CA PHE A 209 -20.16 12.26 14.01
C PHE A 209 -21.02 13.38 14.61
N LEU A 210 -20.62 13.94 15.75
CA LEU A 210 -21.32 15.06 16.39
C LEU A 210 -21.38 16.29 15.47
N GLY A 211 -20.29 16.59 14.75
CA GLY A 211 -20.25 17.68 13.77
C GLY A 211 -21.24 17.49 12.63
N LEU A 212 -21.28 16.28 12.03
CA LEU A 212 -22.21 15.96 10.94
C LEU A 212 -23.67 16.00 11.40
N VAL A 213 -23.97 15.45 12.58
CA VAL A 213 -25.32 15.52 13.16
C VAL A 213 -25.69 16.98 13.50
N GLY A 214 -24.74 17.78 13.99
CA GLY A 214 -24.93 19.20 14.26
C GLY A 214 -25.29 20.00 13.01
N ILE A 215 -24.65 19.73 11.87
CA ILE A 215 -24.98 20.37 10.58
C ILE A 215 -26.44 20.07 10.19
N VAL A 216 -26.90 18.83 10.33
CA VAL A 216 -28.30 18.46 10.06
C VAL A 216 -29.26 19.20 10.98
N ALA A 217 -28.93 19.29 12.27
CA ALA A 217 -29.76 20.00 13.23
C ALA A 217 -29.87 21.50 12.87
N VAL A 218 -28.76 22.13 12.48
CA VAL A 218 -28.75 23.53 12.03
C VAL A 218 -29.59 23.71 10.77
N ILE A 219 -29.49 22.80 9.79
CA ILE A 219 -30.30 22.88 8.57
C ILE A 219 -31.79 22.67 8.87
N GLY A 220 -32.12 21.74 9.78
CA GLY A 220 -33.50 21.53 10.22
C GLY A 220 -34.09 22.77 10.90
N VAL A 221 -33.32 23.43 11.76
CA VAL A 221 -33.72 24.69 12.42
C VAL A 221 -33.83 25.83 11.40
N ALA A 222 -32.92 25.92 10.43
CA ALA A 222 -32.99 26.93 9.37
C ALA A 222 -34.21 26.74 8.46
N ASN A 223 -34.55 25.49 8.12
CA ASN A 223 -35.77 25.18 7.38
C ASN A 223 -37.03 25.58 8.15
N LEU A 224 -37.03 25.41 9.48
CA LEU A 224 -38.13 25.82 10.37
C LEU A 224 -38.25 27.34 10.51
N LEU A 225 -37.12 28.05 10.63
CA LEU A 225 -37.10 29.51 10.86
C LEU A 225 -37.26 30.34 9.59
N LEU A 226 -36.72 29.87 8.46
CA LEU A 226 -36.64 30.63 7.20
C LEU A 226 -37.61 30.12 6.13
N ASN A 227 -38.43 29.09 6.41
CA ASN A 227 -39.30 28.42 5.45
C ASN A 227 -38.58 27.94 4.17
N LEU A 228 -37.29 27.66 4.26
CA LEU A 228 -36.49 27.08 3.19
C LEU A 228 -36.93 25.61 3.04
N HIS A 229 -37.63 25.26 1.95
CA HIS A 229 -38.08 23.90 1.69
C HIS A 229 -36.93 23.03 1.13
N LEU A 230 -35.79 22.97 1.82
CA LEU A 230 -34.69 22.07 1.45
C LEU A 230 -35.12 20.62 1.70
N ALA A 231 -35.37 19.87 0.61
CA ALA A 231 -35.79 18.48 0.65
C ALA A 231 -34.65 17.53 1.08
N ILE A 232 -34.27 17.58 2.35
CA ILE A 232 -33.25 16.69 2.92
C ILE A 232 -33.92 15.44 3.48
N ASN A 233 -33.47 14.28 3.00
CA ASN A 233 -33.88 13.01 3.56
C ASN A 233 -33.07 12.70 4.83
N TYR A 234 -33.56 13.21 5.98
CA TYR A 234 -32.93 13.07 7.30
C TYR A 234 -32.47 11.65 7.67
N PRO A 235 -33.26 10.58 7.50
CA PRO A 235 -32.79 9.23 7.85
C PRO A 235 -31.60 8.78 7.00
N LEU A 236 -31.56 9.14 5.72
CA LEU A 236 -30.44 8.79 4.84
C LEU A 236 -29.15 9.51 5.25
N PHE A 237 -29.26 10.76 5.72
CA PHE A 237 -28.12 11.52 6.23
C PHE A 237 -27.58 10.95 7.55
N ILE A 238 -28.45 10.55 8.48
CA ILE A 238 -28.02 9.94 9.74
C ILE A 238 -27.25 8.64 9.46
N ILE A 239 -27.77 7.80 8.56
CA ILE A 239 -27.07 6.57 8.13
C ILE A 239 -25.71 6.92 7.50
N ALA A 240 -25.66 7.90 6.61
CA ALA A 240 -24.41 8.35 6.00
C ALA A 240 -23.40 8.87 7.04
N SER A 241 -23.85 9.61 8.06
CA SER A 241 -23.00 10.12 9.14
C SER A 241 -22.38 8.99 9.98
N VAL A 242 -23.16 7.95 10.29
CA VAL A 242 -22.65 6.75 10.99
C VAL A 242 -21.61 6.03 10.13
N ILE A 243 -21.88 5.86 8.82
CA ILE A 243 -20.95 5.20 7.88
C ILE A 243 -19.64 6.00 7.78
N ILE A 244 -19.72 7.32 7.64
CA ILE A 244 -18.55 8.21 7.54
C ILE A 244 -17.75 8.17 8.85
N SER A 245 -18.40 8.25 10.00
CA SER A 245 -17.74 8.17 11.31
C SER A 245 -17.02 6.83 11.51
N TYR A 246 -17.66 5.72 11.14
CA TYR A 246 -17.04 4.39 11.18
C TYR A 246 -15.85 4.27 10.23
N GLY A 247 -15.97 4.82 9.00
CA GLY A 247 -14.89 4.87 8.04
C GLY A 247 -13.67 5.59 8.59
N ILE A 248 -13.87 6.76 9.19
CA ILE A 248 -12.78 7.57 9.77
C ILE A 248 -12.14 6.87 10.97
N TYR A 249 -12.93 6.19 11.82
CA TYR A 249 -12.39 5.34 12.89
C TYR A 249 -11.42 4.26 12.36
N LYS A 250 -11.72 3.67 11.19
CA LYS A 250 -10.91 2.59 10.60
C LYS A 250 -9.71 3.08 9.78
N ILE A 251 -9.73 4.29 9.21
CA ILE A 251 -8.63 4.81 8.39
C ILE A 251 -7.29 4.78 9.14
N ASP A 252 -7.28 5.26 10.39
CA ASP A 252 -6.05 5.32 11.19
C ASP A 252 -5.48 3.91 11.46
N TYR A 253 -6.33 2.90 11.69
CA TYR A 253 -5.88 1.50 11.79
C TYR A 253 -5.35 0.94 10.48
N PHE A 254 -6.06 1.16 9.38
CA PHE A 254 -5.62 0.67 8.08
C PHE A 254 -4.27 1.27 7.67
N MET A 255 -4.00 2.52 8.07
CA MET A 255 -2.72 3.18 7.84
C MET A 255 -1.59 2.47 8.59
N ILE A 256 -1.73 2.21 9.89
CA ILE A 256 -0.73 1.45 10.67
C ILE A 256 -0.58 0.04 10.13
N LYS A 257 -1.69 -0.64 9.84
CA LYS A 257 -1.66 -2.00 9.26
C LYS A 257 -0.95 -2.01 7.91
N SER A 258 -1.09 -0.96 7.11
CA SER A 258 -0.37 -0.79 5.85
C SER A 258 1.12 -0.58 6.07
N VAL A 259 1.51 0.27 7.03
CA VAL A 259 2.92 0.50 7.41
C VAL A 259 3.56 -0.80 7.90
N PHE A 260 2.90 -1.55 8.79
CA PHE A 260 3.37 -2.86 9.26
C PHE A 260 3.54 -3.85 8.11
N LYS A 261 2.53 -3.98 7.25
CA LYS A 261 2.62 -4.85 6.07
C LYS A 261 3.76 -4.45 5.15
N ASN A 262 4.03 -3.16 5.01
CA ASN A 262 5.15 -2.66 4.21
C ASN A 262 6.50 -3.02 4.87
N GLN A 263 6.65 -2.84 6.18
CA GLN A 263 7.87 -3.24 6.90
C GLN A 263 8.08 -4.76 6.86
N GLN A 264 7.04 -5.54 7.14
CA GLN A 264 7.04 -7.00 7.04
C GLN A 264 7.48 -7.45 5.64
N LYS A 265 6.96 -6.81 4.60
CA LYS A 265 7.36 -7.06 3.21
C LYS A 265 8.82 -6.66 2.95
N SER A 266 9.26 -5.49 3.41
CA SER A 266 10.65 -5.06 3.25
C SER A 266 11.63 -6.01 3.91
N VAL A 267 11.32 -6.55 5.09
CA VAL A 267 12.11 -7.60 5.76
C VAL A 267 12.08 -8.89 4.95
N LYS A 268 10.90 -9.35 4.52
CA LYS A 268 10.75 -10.57 3.70
C LYS A 268 11.51 -10.51 2.37
N ASP A 269 11.56 -9.35 1.72
CA ASP A 269 12.26 -9.15 0.47
C ASP A 269 13.79 -9.01 0.68
N ALA A 270 14.23 -8.43 1.80
CA ALA A 270 15.63 -8.15 2.10
C ALA A 270 16.37 -9.33 2.76
N PHE A 271 15.67 -10.14 3.55
CA PHE A 271 16.25 -11.26 4.29
C PHE A 271 16.97 -12.29 3.40
N PRO A 272 16.43 -12.72 2.23
CA PRO A 272 17.14 -13.60 1.30
C PRO A 272 18.49 -13.05 0.82
N LEU A 273 18.53 -11.75 0.53
CA LEU A 273 19.73 -11.07 0.04
C LEU A 273 20.82 -11.05 1.12
N TRP A 274 20.43 -10.71 2.35
CA TRP A 274 21.35 -10.74 3.49
C TRP A 274 21.88 -12.16 3.76
N MET A 275 21.01 -13.16 3.70
CA MET A 275 21.39 -14.55 3.95
C MET A 275 22.41 -15.09 2.93
N SER A 276 22.34 -14.61 1.69
CA SER A 276 23.36 -14.94 0.66
C SER A 276 24.75 -14.41 1.04
N THR A 277 24.82 -13.30 1.80
CA THR A 277 26.09 -12.78 2.32
C THR A 277 26.61 -13.65 3.47
N LEU A 278 25.71 -14.16 4.33
CA LEU A 278 26.08 -15.08 5.41
C LEU A 278 26.68 -16.38 4.87
N GLU A 279 26.20 -16.88 3.72
CA GLU A 279 26.74 -18.08 3.05
C GLU A 279 28.23 -17.97 2.73
N VAL A 280 28.66 -16.83 2.20
CA VAL A 280 30.07 -16.59 1.87
C VAL A 280 30.93 -16.53 3.13
N LEU A 281 30.39 -15.97 4.20
CA LEU A 281 31.11 -15.73 5.45
C LEU A 281 31.18 -16.96 6.35
N ILE A 282 30.19 -17.86 6.28
CA ILE A 282 30.09 -19.03 7.18
C ILE A 282 31.16 -20.08 6.89
N VAL A 283 31.66 -20.13 5.65
CA VAL A 283 32.75 -21.04 5.26
C VAL A 283 34.02 -20.72 6.07
N THR A 284 34.24 -19.43 6.36
CA THR A 284 35.48 -18.95 6.99
C THR A 284 35.33 -18.66 8.49
N ASN A 285 34.12 -18.60 9.05
CA ASN A 285 33.86 -18.17 10.43
C ASN A 285 32.81 -19.04 11.14
N ASN A 286 32.69 -18.93 12.46
CA ASN A 286 31.56 -19.48 13.21
C ASN A 286 30.32 -18.57 13.11
N ILE A 287 29.14 -19.03 13.54
CA ILE A 287 27.88 -18.29 13.36
C ILE A 287 27.92 -16.88 13.98
N PRO A 288 28.33 -16.68 15.26
CA PRO A 288 28.36 -15.34 15.85
C PRO A 288 29.29 -14.37 15.11
N ASN A 289 30.48 -14.84 14.71
CA ASN A 289 31.44 -14.00 13.96
C ASN A 289 30.97 -13.72 12.53
N THR A 290 30.25 -14.66 11.91
CA THR A 290 29.63 -14.50 10.59
C THR A 290 28.58 -13.40 10.64
N LEU A 291 27.69 -13.44 11.64
CA LEU A 291 26.65 -12.43 11.84
C LEU A 291 27.25 -11.05 12.05
N ARG A 292 28.28 -10.94 12.90
CA ARG A 292 29.01 -9.68 13.13
C ARG A 292 29.69 -9.14 11.88
N LYS A 293 30.39 -9.99 11.12
CA LYS A 293 31.01 -9.59 9.85
C LYS A 293 30.00 -9.25 8.75
N SER A 294 28.77 -9.73 8.85
CA SER A 294 27.70 -9.41 7.90
C SER A 294 27.02 -8.06 8.15
N LEU A 295 27.24 -7.45 9.33
CA LEU A 295 26.59 -6.19 9.73
C LEU A 295 26.78 -5.06 8.69
N PRO A 296 27.97 -4.83 8.12
CA PRO A 296 28.17 -3.79 7.11
C PRO A 296 27.35 -4.01 5.83
N SER A 297 27.11 -5.26 5.45
CA SER A 297 26.35 -5.65 4.26
C SER A 297 24.86 -5.88 4.56
N CYS A 298 24.41 -5.64 5.79
CA CYS A 298 23.05 -5.91 6.20
C CYS A 298 22.06 -4.86 5.64
N PRO A 299 20.92 -5.28 5.07
CA PRO A 299 19.89 -4.36 4.58
C PRO A 299 19.27 -3.53 5.71
N LYS A 300 19.02 -2.23 5.43
CA LYS A 300 18.43 -1.26 6.38
C LYS A 300 17.24 -1.77 7.22
N PRO A 301 16.27 -2.55 6.67
CA PRO A 301 15.14 -3.05 7.47
C PRO A 301 15.52 -4.01 8.60
N ILE A 302 16.70 -4.65 8.52
CA ILE A 302 17.14 -5.72 9.43
C ILE A 302 18.26 -5.25 10.36
N VAL A 303 19.05 -4.25 9.95
CA VAL A 303 20.27 -3.78 10.66
C VAL A 303 20.05 -3.58 12.16
N LYS A 304 19.01 -2.83 12.56
CA LYS A 304 18.75 -2.55 13.99
C LYS A 304 18.48 -3.81 14.81
N ASP A 305 17.69 -4.73 14.24
CA ASP A 305 17.36 -5.99 14.90
C ASP A 305 18.60 -6.90 14.95
N LEU A 306 19.46 -6.85 13.93
CA LEU A 306 20.72 -7.59 13.88
C LEU A 306 21.75 -7.07 14.90
N GLU A 307 21.85 -5.75 15.09
CA GLU A 307 22.72 -5.14 16.11
C GLU A 307 22.33 -5.63 17.51
N ARG A 308 21.03 -5.60 17.84
CA ARG A 308 20.51 -6.11 19.11
C ARG A 308 20.76 -7.60 19.28
N PHE A 309 20.63 -8.37 18.20
CA PHE A 309 20.87 -9.80 18.20
C PHE A 309 22.34 -10.13 18.44
N ILE A 310 23.27 -9.48 17.72
CA ILE A 310 24.71 -9.65 17.92
C ILE A 310 25.11 -9.28 19.36
N ALA A 311 24.59 -8.18 19.90
CA ALA A 311 24.89 -7.77 21.28
C ALA A 311 24.49 -8.83 22.32
N ARG A 312 23.41 -9.58 22.09
CA ARG A 312 23.03 -10.71 22.96
C ARG A 312 23.94 -11.92 22.78
N LEU A 313 24.33 -12.21 21.53
CA LEU A 313 25.25 -13.32 21.22
C LEU A 313 26.68 -13.08 21.74
N ASP A 314 27.11 -11.82 21.84
CA ASP A 314 28.40 -11.46 22.44
C ASP A 314 28.44 -11.81 23.94
N VAL A 315 27.28 -11.77 24.62
CA VAL A 315 27.14 -12.19 26.03
C VAL A 315 27.02 -13.72 26.13
N ASN A 316 26.16 -14.33 25.30
CA ASN A 316 25.98 -15.77 25.26
C ASN A 316 25.83 -16.28 23.81
N PRO A 317 26.88 -16.88 23.23
CA PRO A 317 26.89 -17.30 21.81
C PRO A 317 25.88 -18.39 21.45
N ILE A 318 25.33 -19.12 22.42
CA ILE A 318 24.43 -20.27 22.22
C ILE A 318 23.05 -19.98 22.83
N ASP A 319 22.70 -18.70 23.02
CA ASP A 319 21.40 -18.31 23.54
C ASP A 319 20.27 -18.55 22.53
N LYS A 320 19.53 -19.65 22.70
CA LYS A 320 18.37 -20.00 21.87
C LYS A 320 17.27 -18.94 21.91
N GLU A 321 17.09 -18.21 23.00
CA GLU A 321 16.07 -17.16 23.10
C GLU A 321 16.42 -15.96 22.23
N ALA A 322 17.71 -15.61 22.12
CA ALA A 322 18.17 -14.58 21.20
C ALA A 322 17.81 -14.90 19.74
N TYR A 323 17.92 -16.16 19.30
CA TYR A 323 17.52 -16.57 17.96
C TYR A 323 15.99 -16.52 17.77
N LYS A 324 15.21 -16.92 18.77
CA LYS A 324 13.74 -16.84 18.72
C LYS A 324 13.23 -15.40 18.68
N ASP A 325 13.93 -14.48 19.34
CA ASP A 325 13.52 -13.08 19.40
C ASP A 325 13.88 -12.31 18.12
N PHE A 326 14.91 -12.74 17.40
CA PHE A 326 15.36 -12.06 16.19
C PHE A 326 14.26 -12.03 15.12
N LEU A 327 13.84 -10.83 14.70
CA LEU A 327 12.76 -10.57 13.73
C LEU A 327 11.37 -11.15 14.12
N SER A 328 11.15 -11.56 15.37
CA SER A 328 9.88 -12.16 15.82
C SER A 328 8.71 -11.17 15.78
N GLN A 329 9.01 -9.88 15.98
CA GLN A 329 8.06 -8.77 15.92
C GLN A 329 7.29 -8.66 14.59
N TYR A 330 7.89 -9.12 13.48
CA TYR A 330 7.24 -9.09 12.17
C TYR A 330 6.31 -10.29 11.93
N ASN A 331 6.31 -11.28 12.83
CA ASN A 331 5.50 -12.49 12.77
C ASN A 331 5.55 -13.16 11.38
N ILE A 332 6.78 -13.42 10.88
CA ILE A 332 7.04 -14.09 9.60
C ILE A 332 7.53 -15.51 9.91
N PRO A 333 6.65 -16.55 9.87
CA PRO A 333 7.00 -17.90 10.28
C PRO A 333 8.18 -18.48 9.51
N GLU A 334 8.28 -18.18 8.21
CA GLU A 334 9.33 -18.72 7.35
C GLU A 334 10.72 -18.19 7.74
N ILE A 335 10.80 -16.93 8.16
CA ILE A 335 12.06 -16.33 8.63
C ILE A 335 12.43 -16.92 9.99
N GLN A 336 11.45 -17.05 10.89
CA GLN A 336 11.67 -17.66 12.21
C GLN A 336 12.23 -19.07 12.12
N GLU A 337 11.69 -19.88 11.22
CA GLU A 337 12.18 -21.23 10.97
C GLU A 337 13.64 -21.22 10.49
N ILE A 338 13.97 -20.38 9.51
CA ILE A 338 15.33 -20.25 8.97
C ILE A 338 16.32 -19.75 10.03
N VAL A 339 15.91 -18.81 10.88
CA VAL A 339 16.74 -18.31 11.98
C VAL A 339 16.97 -19.40 13.03
N LEU A 340 15.99 -20.26 13.27
CA LEU A 340 16.15 -21.41 14.16
C LEU A 340 17.03 -22.50 13.52
N ASP A 341 17.02 -22.66 12.21
CA ASP A 341 17.97 -23.55 11.50
C ASP A 341 19.41 -23.03 11.65
N LEU A 342 19.62 -21.70 11.60
CA LEU A 342 20.92 -21.08 11.89
C LEU A 342 21.44 -21.38 13.29
N TYR A 343 20.56 -21.47 14.29
CA TYR A 343 20.95 -21.89 15.64
C TYR A 343 21.46 -23.33 15.65
N GLN A 344 20.84 -24.23 14.89
CA GLN A 344 21.27 -25.63 14.82
C GLN A 344 22.70 -25.75 14.25
N PHE A 345 23.10 -24.85 13.35
CA PHE A 345 24.45 -24.84 12.79
C PHE A 345 25.56 -24.56 13.81
N ASN A 346 25.24 -24.02 14.99
CA ASN A 346 26.22 -23.91 16.08
C ASN A 346 26.69 -25.30 16.59
N PHE A 347 25.94 -26.36 16.31
CA PHE A 347 26.23 -27.73 16.76
C PHE A 347 26.61 -28.69 15.63
N VAL A 348 26.61 -28.22 14.37
CA VAL A 348 26.92 -29.04 13.19
C VAL A 348 28.42 -28.94 12.87
N ASP A 349 29.04 -30.05 12.47
CA ASP A 349 30.44 -30.07 12.06
C ASP A 349 30.69 -29.16 10.84
N LYS A 350 31.85 -28.48 10.83
CA LYS A 350 32.22 -27.51 9.79
C LYS A 350 32.17 -28.06 8.36
N ASN A 351 32.37 -29.37 8.18
CA ASN A 351 32.30 -30.05 6.88
C ASN A 351 30.87 -30.21 6.36
N ASN A 352 29.88 -30.21 7.24
CA ASN A 352 28.46 -30.40 6.93
C ASN A 352 27.67 -29.08 6.98
N ILE A 353 28.20 -28.03 7.64
CA ILE A 353 27.56 -26.71 7.70
C ILE A 353 27.32 -26.16 6.28
N SER A 354 28.29 -26.30 5.36
CA SER A 354 28.13 -25.80 3.99
C SER A 354 27.02 -26.49 3.21
N THR A 355 26.81 -27.79 3.40
CA THR A 355 25.76 -28.56 2.71
C THR A 355 24.38 -28.22 3.27
N GLU A 356 24.25 -28.11 4.59
CA GLU A 356 23.01 -27.70 5.25
C GLU A 356 22.65 -26.24 4.90
N PHE A 357 23.64 -25.36 4.85
CA PHE A 357 23.44 -23.97 4.45
C PHE A 357 23.01 -23.83 2.99
N ALA A 358 23.54 -24.65 2.08
CA ALA A 358 23.10 -24.68 0.68
C ALA A 358 21.64 -25.14 0.53
N ALA A 359 21.20 -26.12 1.34
CA ALA A 359 19.81 -26.55 1.38
C ALA A 359 18.87 -25.43 1.89
N LEU A 360 19.30 -24.72 2.94
CA LEU A 360 18.61 -23.55 3.46
C LEU A 360 18.53 -22.43 2.40
N HIS A 361 19.62 -22.12 1.71
CA HIS A 361 19.67 -21.11 0.65
C HIS A 361 18.66 -21.43 -0.46
N LYS A 362 18.58 -22.69 -0.91
CA LYS A 362 17.62 -23.14 -1.93
C LYS A 362 16.18 -22.96 -1.48
N ARG A 363 15.87 -23.26 -0.22
CA ARG A 363 14.55 -23.06 0.38
C ARG A 363 14.17 -21.58 0.44
N LEU A 364 15.11 -20.73 0.85
CA LEU A 364 14.93 -19.29 0.95
C LEU A 364 14.70 -18.61 -0.40
N ASN A 365 15.48 -19.01 -1.42
CA ASN A 365 15.30 -18.51 -2.78
C ASN A 365 13.96 -18.91 -3.38
N ARG A 366 13.49 -20.14 -3.12
CA ARG A 366 12.15 -20.58 -3.54
C ARG A 366 11.05 -19.70 -2.94
N ILE A 367 11.15 -19.37 -1.65
CA ILE A 367 10.21 -18.47 -0.96
C ILE A 367 10.24 -17.07 -1.58
N SER A 368 11.43 -16.54 -1.86
CA SER A 368 11.61 -15.23 -2.52
C SER A 368 11.02 -15.21 -3.93
N SER A 369 11.30 -16.23 -4.75
CA SER A 369 10.78 -16.34 -6.11
C SER A 369 9.26 -16.51 -6.14
N ASP A 370 8.69 -17.31 -5.24
CA ASP A 370 7.23 -17.49 -5.14
C ASP A 370 6.53 -16.21 -4.69
N THR A 371 7.16 -15.43 -3.81
CA THR A 371 6.64 -14.12 -3.37
C THR A 371 6.62 -13.12 -4.54
N ARG A 372 7.67 -13.10 -5.36
CA ARG A 372 7.73 -12.28 -6.59
C ARG A 372 6.67 -12.69 -7.59
N LYS A 373 6.47 -14.00 -7.80
CA LYS A 373 5.47 -14.54 -8.73
C LYS A 373 4.04 -14.20 -8.30
N ARG A 374 3.68 -14.41 -7.03
CA ARG A 374 2.36 -14.03 -6.49
C ARG A 374 2.07 -12.54 -6.61
N ARG A 375 3.09 -11.69 -6.42
CA ARG A 375 2.96 -10.25 -6.61
C ARG A 375 2.62 -9.91 -8.06
N GLN A 376 3.34 -10.53 -9.00
CA GLN A 376 3.07 -10.36 -10.42
C GLN A 376 1.66 -10.86 -10.79
N GLU A 377 1.22 -12.01 -10.28
CA GLU A 377 -0.12 -12.54 -10.50
C GLU A 377 -1.21 -11.63 -9.94
N SER A 378 -1.06 -11.14 -8.71
CA SER A 378 -2.00 -10.21 -8.08
C SER A 378 -2.09 -8.87 -8.82
N ASP A 379 -0.95 -8.37 -9.32
CA ASP A 379 -0.92 -7.16 -10.13
C ASP A 379 -1.64 -7.41 -11.46
N THR A 380 -1.46 -8.56 -12.12
CA THR A 380 -2.21 -8.91 -13.34
C THR A 380 -3.71 -9.12 -13.11
N PHE A 381 -4.12 -9.61 -11.94
CA PHE A 381 -5.53 -9.86 -11.61
C PHE A 381 -6.33 -8.55 -11.53
N LEU A 382 -5.82 -7.53 -10.82
CA LEU A 382 -6.48 -6.22 -10.79
C LEU A 382 -6.64 -5.66 -12.19
N ILE A 383 -5.64 -5.86 -13.03
CA ILE A 383 -5.67 -5.33 -14.39
C ILE A 383 -6.80 -5.98 -15.17
N GLY A 384 -6.99 -7.30 -15.04
CA GLY A 384 -8.18 -7.97 -15.57
C GLY A 384 -9.49 -7.37 -15.04
N ALA A 385 -9.58 -7.11 -13.74
CA ALA A 385 -10.79 -6.58 -13.08
C ALA A 385 -11.12 -5.11 -13.45
N LEU A 386 -10.12 -4.23 -13.56
CA LEU A 386 -10.35 -2.83 -13.96
C LEU A 386 -10.77 -2.72 -15.43
N ASN A 387 -10.25 -3.59 -16.29
CA ASN A 387 -10.64 -3.59 -17.70
C ASN A 387 -12.02 -4.20 -17.95
N SER A 388 -12.50 -5.08 -17.05
CA SER A 388 -13.85 -5.63 -17.16
C SER A 388 -14.95 -4.66 -16.72
N LEU A 389 -14.65 -3.65 -15.91
CA LEU A 389 -15.60 -2.60 -15.50
C LEU A 389 -16.22 -1.85 -16.70
N PRO A 390 -15.43 -1.34 -17.65
CA PRO A 390 -15.93 -0.82 -18.93
C PRO A 390 -16.93 -1.73 -19.65
N LEU A 391 -16.62 -3.04 -19.75
CA LEU A 391 -17.51 -4.01 -20.41
C LEU A 391 -18.84 -4.16 -19.66
N MET A 392 -18.82 -4.11 -18.34
CA MET A 392 -20.03 -4.13 -17.52
C MET A 392 -20.88 -2.86 -17.73
N VAL A 393 -20.24 -1.69 -17.87
CA VAL A 393 -20.95 -0.44 -18.18
C VAL A 393 -21.60 -0.52 -19.57
N VAL A 394 -20.90 -1.07 -20.56
CA VAL A 394 -21.46 -1.31 -21.90
C VAL A 394 -22.65 -2.25 -21.87
N SER A 395 -22.56 -3.37 -21.14
CA SER A 395 -23.66 -4.32 -21.08
C SER A 395 -24.89 -3.73 -20.40
N LEU A 396 -24.71 -2.97 -19.32
CA LEU A 396 -25.80 -2.23 -18.66
C LEU A 396 -26.39 -1.15 -19.58
N TYR A 397 -25.55 -0.44 -20.35
CA TYR A 397 -25.99 0.57 -21.30
C TYR A 397 -26.77 -0.03 -22.47
N ILE A 398 -26.32 -1.15 -23.03
CA ILE A 398 -27.05 -1.90 -24.07
C ILE A 398 -28.40 -2.36 -23.55
N LEU A 399 -28.47 -2.88 -22.32
CA LEU A 399 -29.72 -3.26 -21.68
C LEU A 399 -30.66 -2.07 -21.51
N MET A 400 -30.14 -0.92 -21.08
CA MET A 400 -30.91 0.31 -20.93
C MET A 400 -31.48 0.80 -22.27
N ILE A 401 -30.66 0.82 -23.33
CA ILE A 401 -31.13 1.21 -24.67
C ILE A 401 -32.17 0.21 -25.19
N SER A 402 -31.93 -1.09 -25.02
CA SER A 402 -32.86 -2.13 -25.44
C SER A 402 -34.23 -1.95 -24.79
N ASN A 403 -34.25 -1.67 -23.48
CA ASN A 403 -35.49 -1.37 -22.76
C ASN A 403 -36.16 -0.08 -23.24
N LEU A 404 -35.40 0.99 -23.50
CA LEU A 404 -35.93 2.24 -24.03
C LEU A 404 -36.51 2.06 -25.44
N LEU A 405 -35.81 1.32 -26.31
CA LEU A 405 -36.25 1.04 -27.67
C LEU A 405 -37.52 0.17 -27.66
N SER A 406 -37.56 -0.86 -26.82
CA SER A 406 -38.75 -1.69 -26.60
C SER A 406 -39.94 -0.84 -26.15
N SER A 407 -39.75 0.03 -25.15
CA SER A 407 -40.81 0.92 -24.66
C SER A 407 -41.28 1.95 -25.71
N ALA A 408 -40.37 2.46 -26.55
CA ALA A 408 -40.71 3.39 -27.62
C ALA A 408 -41.45 2.72 -28.78
N ILE A 409 -41.16 1.44 -29.05
CA ILE A 409 -41.87 0.65 -30.07
C ILE A 409 -43.24 0.18 -29.53
N MET A 410 -43.32 -0.28 -28.29
CA MET A 410 -44.57 -0.70 -27.65
C MET A 410 -45.51 0.46 -27.32
N GLY A 411 -45.01 1.66 -27.03
CA GLY A 411 -45.83 2.84 -26.78
C GLY A 411 -46.47 3.47 -28.03
N ASN A 412 -46.09 3.00 -29.22
CA ASN A 412 -46.62 3.43 -30.53
C ASN A 412 -47.51 2.36 -31.21
N MET A 413 -47.76 1.22 -30.54
CA MET A 413 -48.82 0.26 -30.89
C MET A 413 -50.00 0.47 -29.95
#